data_AF-A0A970IIR6-F1
#
_entry.id   AF-A0A970IIR6-F1
#
_cell.length_a   1.000
_cell.length_b   1.000
_cell.length_c   1.000
_cell.angle_alpha   90.00
_cell.angle_beta   90.00
_cell.angle_gamma   90.00
#
_symmetry.space_group_name_H-M   'P 1'
#
loop_
_entity.id
_entity.type
_entity.pdbx_description
1 polymer ?
#
loop_
_entity_poly.entity_id
_entity_poly.type
_entity_poly.pdbx_seq_one_letter_code
_entity_poly.pdbx_strand_id
1 'polypeptide(L)'
;MSQGGAYINNLIAGKMVHQKILDRSTQYHLPHSTQVKGFSFIYGGDDRFYNNIFIGAEGLEGVGTSHYKGYNTSLEEIIEEVHKEHGDHNTFYAVEQPVYINNNAYFNGAEPFEREQDKLVEEDFDPKFSIVEEGDEVYLSCELPDSFEEIKGEIHSTSTLERVRIVDAEFENPDGSEMVLDTDMLDNEKPEKGPLGPISLLKKGKNYIKVW
;
A
#
# COMPACT_ATOMS: atom_id res chain seq x y z
N MET A 1 -8.74 2.19 10.82
CA MET A 1 -9.11 3.37 10.01
C MET A 1 -8.15 4.49 10.32
N SER A 2 -7.50 5.01 9.30
CA SER A 2 -6.41 5.99 9.35
C SER A 2 -6.32 6.70 8.00
N GLN A 3 -5.33 7.57 7.84
CA GLN A 3 -4.87 8.16 6.58
C GLN A 3 -3.35 8.40 6.68
N GLY A 4 -2.66 8.59 5.56
CA GLY A 4 -1.21 8.84 5.57
C GLY A 4 -0.36 7.57 5.58
N GLY A 5 -0.92 6.41 5.19
CA GLY A 5 -0.22 5.14 5.22
C GLY A 5 0.69 4.91 4.01
N ALA A 6 1.69 4.05 4.18
CA ALA A 6 2.44 3.45 3.08
C ALA A 6 2.50 1.92 3.26
N TYR A 7 1.96 1.19 2.31
CA TYR A 7 1.88 -0.26 2.26
C TYR A 7 2.76 -0.72 1.10
N ILE A 8 4.00 -1.10 1.42
CA ILE A 8 5.04 -1.37 0.43
C ILE A 8 5.49 -2.82 0.55
N ASN A 9 5.55 -3.54 -0.56
CA ASN A 9 6.11 -4.90 -0.63
C ASN A 9 5.42 -5.92 0.31
N ASN A 10 4.10 -5.85 0.50
CA ASN A 10 3.37 -6.81 1.35
C ASN A 10 2.80 -7.99 0.55
N LEU A 11 2.53 -9.10 1.22
CA LEU A 11 1.59 -10.12 0.76
C LEU A 11 0.32 -10.03 1.62
N ILE A 12 -0.81 -9.74 1.00
CA ILE A 12 -2.07 -9.40 1.65
C ILE A 12 -3.14 -10.38 1.16
N ALA A 13 -3.38 -11.44 1.95
CA ALA A 13 -4.36 -12.49 1.68
C ALA A 13 -5.65 -12.31 2.49
N GLY A 14 -6.11 -11.07 2.63
CA GLY A 14 -7.28 -10.74 3.46
C GLY A 14 -7.88 -9.40 3.09
N LYS A 15 -9.12 -9.16 3.53
CA LYS A 15 -9.83 -7.94 3.20
C LYS A 15 -9.34 -6.73 3.99
N MET A 16 -9.43 -5.57 3.37
CA MET A 16 -9.28 -4.28 4.00
C MET A 16 -10.66 -3.68 4.27
N VAL A 17 -10.79 -2.93 5.37
CA VAL A 17 -11.99 -2.14 5.64
C VAL A 17 -11.56 -0.69 5.73
N HIS A 18 -11.76 0.02 4.62
CA HIS A 18 -11.47 1.44 4.51
C HIS A 18 -12.70 2.27 4.90
N GLN A 19 -12.56 3.13 5.90
CA GLN A 19 -13.64 4.05 6.28
C GLN A 19 -13.08 5.34 6.91
N LYS A 20 -13.89 6.40 6.79
CA LYS A 20 -13.61 7.74 7.34
C LYS A 20 -14.06 7.81 8.79
N ILE A 21 -13.39 8.64 9.60
CA ILE A 21 -13.79 8.99 10.96
C ILE A 21 -13.89 10.51 11.05
N LEU A 22 -15.12 11.02 10.93
CA LEU A 22 -15.40 12.46 10.85
C LEU A 22 -15.98 13.04 12.15
N ASP A 23 -16.17 12.22 13.18
CA ASP A 23 -16.73 12.59 14.48
C ASP A 23 -15.70 12.58 15.62
N ARG A 24 -14.48 12.12 15.34
CA ARG A 24 -13.38 12.04 16.31
C ARG A 24 -12.09 12.59 15.71
N SER A 25 -11.54 13.61 16.35
CA SER A 25 -10.25 14.20 16.01
C SER A 25 -9.15 13.70 16.96
N THR A 26 -7.96 13.43 16.43
CA THR A 26 -6.80 12.93 17.19
C THR A 26 -5.52 13.71 16.86
N GLN A 27 -4.59 13.75 17.82
CA GLN A 27 -3.31 14.45 17.72
C GLN A 27 -2.44 13.94 16.55
N TYR A 28 -1.65 14.84 15.99
CA TYR A 28 -0.42 14.52 15.27
C TYR A 28 0.73 15.43 15.76
N HIS A 29 1.97 15.03 15.50
CA HIS A 29 3.15 15.60 16.14
C HIS A 29 4.13 16.23 15.12
N LEU A 30 5.10 16.98 15.64
CA LEU A 30 6.28 17.34 14.86
C LEU A 30 7.08 16.06 14.54
N PRO A 31 7.78 15.98 13.38
CA PRO A 31 8.64 14.84 13.07
C PRO A 31 9.63 14.54 14.20
N HIS A 32 9.80 13.25 14.51
CA HIS A 32 10.76 12.74 15.52
C HIS A 32 10.59 13.36 16.92
N SER A 33 9.37 13.76 17.27
CA SER A 33 9.06 14.46 18.52
C SER A 33 7.70 14.06 19.09
N THR A 34 7.57 14.17 20.42
CA THR A 34 6.28 14.05 21.12
C THR A 34 5.53 15.38 21.21
N GLN A 35 6.10 16.45 20.65
CA GLN A 35 5.45 17.76 20.61
C GLN A 35 4.28 17.75 19.63
N VAL A 36 3.08 18.04 20.13
CA VAL A 36 1.86 18.10 19.31
C VAL A 36 1.97 19.24 18.29
N LYS A 37 1.78 18.92 17.00
CA LYS A 37 1.72 19.87 15.87
C LYS A 37 0.27 20.28 15.59
N GLY A 38 -0.69 19.39 15.82
CA GLY A 38 -2.11 19.68 15.62
C GLY A 38 -3.01 18.47 15.89
N PHE A 39 -4.26 18.56 15.42
CA PHE A 39 -5.26 17.50 15.52
C PHE A 39 -6.03 17.40 14.20
N SER A 40 -6.46 16.20 13.82
CA SER A 40 -7.23 15.99 12.59
C SER A 40 -8.26 14.88 12.74
N PHE A 41 -9.35 15.00 11.96
CA PHE A 41 -10.22 13.88 11.61
C PHE A 41 -9.52 12.94 10.61
N ILE A 42 -10.13 11.78 10.36
CA ILE A 42 -9.70 10.85 9.30
C ILE A 42 -10.63 11.01 8.10
N TYR A 43 -10.12 11.69 7.09
CA TYR A 43 -10.80 11.95 5.83
C TYR A 43 -10.76 10.76 4.87
N GLY A 44 -9.93 9.74 5.16
CA GLY A 44 -9.70 8.57 4.31
C GLY A 44 -8.80 8.89 3.11
N GLY A 45 -8.05 7.90 2.60
CA GLY A 45 -7.05 8.11 1.55
C GLY A 45 -5.78 8.73 2.10
N ASP A 46 -5.06 9.48 1.26
CA ASP A 46 -3.65 9.86 1.50
C ASP A 46 -2.82 8.60 1.80
N ASP A 47 -3.04 7.52 1.04
CA ASP A 47 -2.40 6.22 1.25
C ASP A 47 -1.57 5.83 0.03
N ARG A 48 -0.45 5.14 0.27
CA ARG A 48 0.44 4.60 -0.75
C ARG A 48 0.38 3.08 -0.77
N PHE A 49 0.21 2.48 -1.93
CA PHE A 49 0.24 1.02 -2.13
C PHE A 49 1.16 0.68 -3.30
N TYR A 50 2.33 0.15 -2.99
CA TYR A 50 3.29 -0.23 -4.01
C TYR A 50 3.84 -1.63 -3.80
N ASN A 51 4.05 -2.33 -4.91
CA ASN A 51 4.70 -3.64 -4.94
C ASN A 51 4.03 -4.71 -4.09
N ASN A 52 2.73 -4.60 -3.80
CA ASN A 52 2.01 -5.58 -2.98
C ASN A 52 1.47 -6.73 -3.83
N ILE A 53 1.29 -7.89 -3.21
CA ILE A 53 0.56 -9.02 -3.75
C ILE A 53 -0.74 -9.16 -2.96
N PHE A 54 -1.88 -8.95 -3.60
CA PHE A 54 -3.21 -9.16 -3.03
C PHE A 54 -3.78 -10.50 -3.48
N ILE A 55 -4.33 -11.26 -2.54
CA ILE A 55 -4.91 -12.58 -2.78
C ILE A 55 -6.32 -12.60 -2.19
N GLY A 56 -7.32 -12.64 -3.06
CA GLY A 56 -8.71 -12.79 -2.66
C GLY A 56 -9.08 -14.24 -2.32
N ALA A 57 -10.38 -14.48 -2.14
CA ALA A 57 -10.95 -15.80 -1.96
C ALA A 57 -12.42 -15.78 -2.40
N GLU A 58 -12.97 -16.95 -2.75
CA GLU A 58 -14.39 -17.07 -3.11
C GLU A 58 -15.28 -16.52 -1.99
N GLY A 59 -16.16 -15.57 -2.35
CA GLY A 59 -17.08 -14.91 -1.41
C GLY A 59 -16.45 -13.89 -0.46
N LEU A 60 -15.14 -13.61 -0.59
CA LEU A 60 -14.46 -12.60 0.22
C LEU A 60 -14.35 -11.27 -0.54
N GLU A 61 -15.23 -10.33 -0.21
CA GLU A 61 -15.20 -8.97 -0.74
C GLU A 61 -14.23 -8.05 0.02
N GLY A 62 -13.78 -6.99 -0.65
CA GLY A 62 -12.93 -5.95 -0.06
C GLY A 62 -11.45 -6.32 0.01
N VAL A 63 -10.95 -7.15 -0.92
CA VAL A 63 -9.52 -7.45 -1.04
C VAL A 63 -8.94 -6.63 -2.19
N GLY A 64 -7.78 -5.99 -1.97
CA GLY A 64 -7.15 -5.11 -2.93
C GLY A 64 -7.39 -3.62 -2.65
N THR A 65 -7.37 -2.81 -3.68
CA THR A 65 -7.33 -1.34 -3.60
C THR A 65 -8.53 -0.65 -4.26
N SER A 66 -9.53 -1.42 -4.72
CA SER A 66 -10.78 -0.87 -5.29
C SER A 66 -11.56 0.04 -4.34
N HIS A 67 -11.30 -0.05 -3.03
CA HIS A 67 -11.77 0.87 -1.98
C HIS A 67 -11.57 2.36 -2.31
N TYR A 68 -10.55 2.67 -3.11
CA TYR A 68 -10.17 4.03 -3.46
C TYR A 68 -10.75 4.49 -4.80
N LYS A 69 -11.74 3.79 -5.35
CA LYS A 69 -12.46 4.23 -6.56
C LYS A 69 -12.93 5.68 -6.41
N GLY A 70 -12.58 6.53 -7.38
CA GLY A 70 -12.91 7.96 -7.39
C GLY A 70 -12.02 8.85 -6.52
N TYR A 71 -10.99 8.30 -5.86
CA TYR A 71 -9.98 9.12 -5.18
C TYR A 71 -9.08 9.82 -6.21
N ASN A 72 -8.51 10.95 -5.78
CA ASN A 72 -7.51 11.67 -6.56
C ASN A 72 -6.18 10.89 -6.57
N THR A 73 -5.30 11.21 -7.51
CA THR A 73 -4.04 10.49 -7.74
C THR A 73 -2.79 11.33 -7.46
N SER A 74 -2.95 12.60 -7.11
CA SER A 74 -1.85 13.44 -6.65
C SER A 74 -2.31 14.61 -5.78
N LEU A 75 -1.37 15.28 -5.09
CA LEU A 75 -1.67 16.50 -4.33
C LEU A 75 -2.05 17.65 -5.26
N GLU A 76 -1.44 17.72 -6.44
CA GLU A 76 -1.74 18.72 -7.46
C GLU A 76 -3.18 18.60 -7.94
N GLU A 77 -3.65 17.39 -8.23
CA GLU A 77 -5.05 17.14 -8.63
C GLU A 77 -6.02 17.65 -7.56
N ILE A 78 -5.73 17.43 -6.28
CA ILE A 78 -6.57 17.95 -5.19
C ILE A 78 -6.57 19.46 -5.13
N ILE A 79 -5.40 20.08 -5.26
CA ILE A 79 -5.27 21.54 -5.27
C ILE A 79 -6.09 22.12 -6.42
N GLU A 80 -6.07 21.49 -7.59
CA GLU A 80 -6.88 21.89 -8.73
C GLU A 80 -8.38 21.72 -8.46
N GLU A 81 -8.80 20.55 -7.97
CA GLU A 81 -10.21 20.26 -7.67
C GLU A 81 -10.79 21.20 -6.61
N VAL A 82 -10.07 21.40 -5.49
CA VAL A 82 -10.53 22.24 -4.37
C VAL A 82 -10.68 23.70 -4.79
N HIS A 83 -9.82 24.20 -5.68
CA HIS A 83 -9.86 25.60 -6.14
C HIS A 83 -10.86 25.86 -7.28
N LYS A 84 -11.56 24.85 -7.79
CA LYS A 84 -12.66 25.06 -8.77
C LYS A 84 -13.82 25.85 -8.18
N GLU A 85 -14.04 25.72 -6.88
CA GLU A 85 -15.06 26.46 -6.14
C GLU A 85 -14.39 27.41 -5.15
N HIS A 86 -14.93 28.62 -5.02
CA HIS A 86 -14.46 29.55 -4.00
C HIS A 86 -14.96 29.09 -2.62
N GLY A 87 -14.04 28.84 -1.70
CA GLY A 87 -14.37 28.40 -0.35
C GLY A 87 -13.13 28.16 0.49
N ASP A 88 -13.33 27.50 1.62
CA ASP A 88 -12.29 27.12 2.58
C ASP A 88 -12.51 25.66 3.02
N HIS A 89 -12.64 25.37 4.31
CA HIS A 89 -12.78 24.02 4.86
C HIS A 89 -13.78 23.11 4.12
N ASN A 90 -14.94 23.64 3.75
CA ASN A 90 -16.00 22.85 3.10
C ASN A 90 -15.62 22.35 1.69
N THR A 91 -14.81 23.10 0.93
CA THR A 91 -14.39 22.65 -0.41
C THR A 91 -13.39 21.51 -0.30
N PHE A 92 -12.51 21.54 0.70
CA PHE A 92 -11.62 20.42 1.01
C PHE A 92 -12.39 19.16 1.46
N TYR A 93 -13.52 19.28 2.17
CA TYR A 93 -14.33 18.12 2.57
C TYR A 93 -15.02 17.42 1.40
N ALA A 94 -15.31 18.16 0.35
CA ALA A 94 -16.02 17.64 -0.82
C ALA A 94 -15.11 16.85 -1.77
N VAL A 95 -13.79 16.93 -1.58
CA VAL A 95 -12.77 16.33 -2.45
C VAL A 95 -12.10 15.17 -1.72
N GLU A 96 -12.03 14.01 -2.36
CA GLU A 96 -11.33 12.84 -1.82
C GLU A 96 -9.81 13.08 -1.76
N GLN A 97 -9.14 12.55 -0.73
CA GLN A 97 -7.68 12.68 -0.61
C GLN A 97 -6.94 11.88 -1.70
N PRO A 98 -5.63 12.06 -1.89
CA PRO A 98 -4.95 11.42 -3.00
C PRO A 98 -4.58 10.00 -2.60
N VAL A 99 -4.42 9.13 -3.56
CA VAL A 99 -3.83 7.81 -3.34
C VAL A 99 -2.74 7.57 -4.36
N TYR A 100 -1.70 6.90 -3.92
CA TYR A 100 -0.49 6.64 -4.68
C TYR A 100 -0.34 5.13 -4.84
N ILE A 101 -0.95 4.59 -5.89
CA ILE A 101 -1.14 3.14 -6.03
C ILE A 101 -0.58 2.71 -7.38
N ASN A 102 0.48 1.91 -7.37
CA ASN A 102 1.06 1.32 -8.58
C ASN A 102 1.83 0.03 -8.29
N ASN A 103 2.10 -0.74 -9.35
CA ASN A 103 2.92 -1.95 -9.35
C ASN A 103 2.41 -3.03 -8.38
N ASN A 104 1.10 -3.18 -8.20
CA ASN A 104 0.53 -4.25 -7.38
C ASN A 104 0.08 -5.44 -8.24
N ALA A 105 0.05 -6.63 -7.65
CA ALA A 105 -0.55 -7.84 -8.21
C ALA A 105 -1.83 -8.21 -7.48
N TYR A 106 -2.84 -8.65 -8.22
CA TYR A 106 -4.18 -8.97 -7.72
C TYR A 106 -4.60 -10.34 -8.24
N PHE A 107 -4.79 -11.29 -7.32
CA PHE A 107 -5.12 -12.67 -7.62
C PHE A 107 -6.40 -13.11 -6.93
N ASN A 108 -7.03 -14.14 -7.47
CA ASN A 108 -8.14 -14.87 -6.84
C ASN A 108 -9.31 -13.95 -6.41
N GLY A 109 -9.72 -13.05 -7.30
CA GLY A 109 -10.79 -12.08 -7.04
C GLY A 109 -10.40 -10.82 -6.26
N ALA A 110 -9.11 -10.58 -5.97
CA ALA A 110 -8.68 -9.28 -5.46
C ALA A 110 -8.86 -8.18 -6.52
N GLU A 111 -9.31 -6.99 -6.12
CA GLU A 111 -9.68 -5.91 -7.05
C GLU A 111 -8.73 -4.70 -6.99
N PRO A 112 -8.22 -4.22 -8.13
CA PRO A 112 -7.35 -3.05 -8.18
C PRO A 112 -8.11 -1.73 -8.08
N PHE A 113 -7.37 -0.68 -7.74
CA PHE A 113 -7.78 0.70 -7.95
C PHE A 113 -7.88 1.00 -9.45
N GLU A 114 -9.00 1.57 -9.88
CA GLU A 114 -9.30 1.74 -11.31
C GLU A 114 -8.30 2.62 -12.07
N ARG A 115 -7.64 3.59 -11.39
CA ARG A 115 -6.66 4.49 -12.00
C ARG A 115 -5.21 4.07 -11.76
N GLU A 116 -4.97 2.89 -11.19
CA GLU A 116 -3.63 2.31 -11.10
C GLU A 116 -3.09 2.03 -12.52
N GLN A 117 -1.88 2.48 -12.83
CA GLN A 117 -1.34 2.43 -14.20
C GLN A 117 -0.76 1.05 -14.50
N ASP A 118 0.25 0.65 -13.73
CA ASP A 118 0.94 -0.62 -13.86
C ASP A 118 0.44 -1.60 -12.79
N LYS A 119 -0.14 -2.71 -13.22
CA LYS A 119 -0.69 -3.74 -12.33
C LYS A 119 -0.74 -5.09 -13.03
N LEU A 120 -0.71 -6.15 -12.24
CA LEU A 120 -0.99 -7.51 -12.70
C LEU A 120 -2.32 -7.97 -12.10
N VAL A 121 -3.27 -8.41 -12.92
CA VAL A 121 -4.56 -8.92 -12.47
C VAL A 121 -4.81 -10.29 -13.10
N GLU A 122 -4.93 -11.32 -12.27
CA GLU A 122 -5.31 -12.69 -12.69
C GLU A 122 -6.47 -13.15 -11.80
N GLU A 123 -7.69 -12.72 -12.16
CA GLU A 123 -8.90 -12.87 -11.35
C GLU A 123 -9.18 -14.34 -10.98
N ASP A 124 -9.00 -15.25 -11.94
CA ASP A 124 -9.28 -16.68 -11.80
C ASP A 124 -8.09 -17.52 -11.29
N PHE A 125 -6.93 -16.89 -11.07
CA PHE A 125 -5.74 -17.60 -10.60
C PHE A 125 -5.75 -17.68 -9.07
N ASP A 126 -5.85 -18.90 -8.54
CA ASP A 126 -5.71 -19.19 -7.10
C ASP A 126 -4.23 -19.53 -6.76
N PRO A 127 -3.53 -18.65 -6.01
CA PRO A 127 -2.16 -18.92 -5.58
C PRO A 127 -2.01 -20.06 -4.58
N LYS A 128 -3.11 -20.63 -4.06
CA LYS A 128 -3.12 -21.65 -2.99
C LYS A 128 -2.25 -21.23 -1.81
N PHE A 129 -2.32 -19.95 -1.46
CA PHE A 129 -1.52 -19.38 -0.41
C PHE A 129 -1.82 -20.06 0.93
N SER A 130 -0.77 -20.48 1.63
CA SER A 130 -0.86 -21.05 2.97
C SER A 130 0.39 -20.77 3.78
N ILE A 131 0.20 -20.70 5.10
CA ILE A 131 1.28 -20.72 6.08
C ILE A 131 1.30 -22.12 6.69
N VAL A 132 2.45 -22.79 6.63
CA VAL A 132 2.64 -24.18 7.07
C VAL A 132 3.59 -24.19 8.25
N GLU A 133 3.15 -24.74 9.37
CA GLU A 133 3.98 -24.91 10.58
C GLU A 133 4.56 -26.33 10.61
N GLU A 134 5.88 -26.44 10.62
CA GLU A 134 6.62 -27.71 10.71
C GLU A 134 7.54 -27.70 11.95
N GLY A 135 6.98 -28.09 13.10
CA GLY A 135 7.74 -28.07 14.36
C GLY A 135 8.01 -26.64 14.82
N ASP A 136 9.28 -26.26 14.87
CA ASP A 136 9.73 -24.91 15.27
C ASP A 136 9.87 -23.94 14.08
N GLU A 137 9.57 -24.39 12.86
CA GLU A 137 9.73 -23.63 11.63
C GLU A 137 8.38 -23.28 11.00
N VAL A 138 8.30 -22.12 10.36
CA VAL A 138 7.12 -21.65 9.62
C VAL A 138 7.50 -21.41 8.17
N TYR A 139 6.66 -21.88 7.26
CA TYR A 139 6.85 -21.80 5.82
C TYR A 139 5.70 -21.07 5.15
N LEU A 140 6.04 -20.20 4.20
CA LEU A 140 5.11 -19.66 3.22
C LEU A 140 5.06 -20.58 2.01
N SER A 141 3.86 -21.06 1.66
CA SER A 141 3.62 -21.83 0.45
C SER A 141 2.64 -21.09 -0.47
N CYS A 142 3.01 -20.96 -1.74
CA CYS A 142 2.11 -20.45 -2.77
C CYS A 142 2.56 -20.88 -4.17
N GLU A 143 1.68 -20.70 -5.14
CA GLU A 143 1.91 -20.81 -6.57
C GLU A 143 1.72 -19.43 -7.18
N LEU A 144 2.63 -18.98 -8.06
CA LEU A 144 2.52 -17.69 -8.75
C LEU A 144 2.43 -17.92 -10.27
N PRO A 145 1.67 -17.11 -11.02
CA PRO A 145 1.48 -17.31 -12.45
C PRO A 145 2.74 -16.94 -13.24
N ASP A 146 2.83 -17.41 -14.49
CA ASP A 146 3.96 -17.06 -15.38
C ASP A 146 4.06 -15.54 -15.60
N SER A 147 2.90 -14.85 -15.67
CA SER A 147 2.78 -13.40 -15.79
C SER A 147 3.37 -12.62 -14.60
N PHE A 148 3.63 -13.27 -13.46
CA PHE A 148 4.33 -12.66 -12.34
C PHE A 148 5.77 -12.23 -12.69
N GLU A 149 6.38 -12.83 -13.72
CA GLU A 149 7.69 -12.38 -14.19
C GLU A 149 7.66 -11.09 -15.01
N GLU A 150 6.49 -10.70 -15.53
CA GLU A 150 6.31 -9.53 -16.41
C GLU A 150 6.24 -8.21 -15.64
N ILE A 151 5.84 -8.27 -14.36
CA ILE A 151 5.78 -7.12 -13.47
C ILE A 151 6.97 -7.13 -12.50
N LYS A 152 7.63 -5.97 -12.33
CA LYS A 152 8.74 -5.79 -11.41
C LYS A 152 8.51 -4.58 -10.52
N GLY A 153 8.82 -4.74 -9.23
CA GLY A 153 8.78 -3.68 -8.25
C GLY A 153 10.10 -2.94 -8.22
N GLU A 154 10.03 -1.65 -7.92
CA GLU A 154 11.19 -0.79 -7.72
C GLU A 154 11.48 -0.61 -6.22
N ILE A 155 12.70 -0.19 -5.88
CA ILE A 155 13.04 0.19 -4.51
C ILE A 155 12.36 1.53 -4.20
N HIS A 156 11.61 1.56 -3.11
CA HIS A 156 11.02 2.79 -2.58
C HIS A 156 11.89 3.38 -1.48
N SER A 157 11.90 4.70 -1.41
CA SER A 157 12.59 5.49 -0.40
C SER A 157 11.78 6.74 -0.05
N THR A 158 12.30 7.55 0.88
CA THR A 158 11.77 8.88 1.20
C THR A 158 11.48 9.70 -0.06
N SER A 159 12.36 9.67 -1.06
CA SER A 159 12.21 10.46 -2.29
C SER A 159 11.17 9.94 -3.27
N THR A 160 10.73 8.69 -3.13
CA THR A 160 9.71 8.06 -4.01
C THR A 160 8.31 8.05 -3.38
N LEU A 161 8.21 8.29 -2.08
CA LEU A 161 6.97 8.26 -1.33
C LEU A 161 6.54 9.69 -1.03
N GLU A 162 5.51 10.15 -1.73
CA GLU A 162 4.98 11.50 -1.55
C GLU A 162 4.65 11.76 -0.08
N ARG A 163 4.96 12.93 0.46
CA ARG A 163 4.59 13.33 1.84
C ARG A 163 3.12 13.19 2.16
N VAL A 164 2.81 12.99 3.43
CA VAL A 164 1.41 12.99 3.91
C VAL A 164 0.85 14.42 4.02
N ARG A 165 -0.40 14.62 3.61
CA ARG A 165 -0.98 15.96 3.38
C ARG A 165 -1.13 16.75 4.67
N ILE A 166 -1.82 16.20 5.66
CA ILE A 166 -2.23 16.93 6.88
C ILE A 166 -1.06 17.09 7.85
N VAL A 167 -0.35 15.99 8.10
CA VAL A 167 0.76 16.01 9.05
C VAL A 167 1.94 16.79 8.48
N ASP A 168 2.07 16.86 7.15
CA ASP A 168 3.15 17.57 6.47
C ASP A 168 4.50 17.05 6.97
N ALA A 169 4.75 15.77 6.63
CA ALA A 169 5.93 15.01 6.99
C ALA A 169 6.25 13.96 5.93
N GLU A 170 7.53 13.64 5.81
CA GLU A 170 8.09 12.63 4.90
C GLU A 170 8.18 11.25 5.59
N PHE A 171 8.43 10.21 4.79
CA PHE A 171 8.76 8.86 5.29
C PHE A 171 10.27 8.75 5.53
N GLU A 172 10.71 8.91 6.78
CA GLU A 172 12.12 8.99 7.17
C GLU A 172 12.49 7.93 8.21
N ASN A 173 13.80 7.70 8.38
CA ASN A 173 14.32 6.96 9.52
C ASN A 173 14.10 7.74 10.84
N PRO A 174 14.17 7.08 12.01
CA PRO A 174 13.95 7.75 13.30
C PRO A 174 14.91 8.91 13.63
N ASP A 175 16.05 8.99 12.95
CA ASP A 175 17.02 10.08 13.07
C ASP A 175 16.82 11.21 12.05
N GLY A 176 15.76 11.12 11.22
CA GLY A 176 15.46 12.06 10.14
C GLY A 176 16.26 11.85 8.87
N SER A 177 17.07 10.79 8.78
CA SER A 177 17.75 10.43 7.53
C SER A 177 16.82 9.77 6.51
N GLU A 178 17.25 9.72 5.26
CA GLU A 178 16.54 9.05 4.18
C GLU A 178 16.33 7.56 4.50
N MET A 179 15.07 7.13 4.42
CA MET A 179 14.68 5.73 4.50
C MET A 179 14.77 5.13 3.09
N VAL A 180 15.38 3.95 2.97
CA VAL A 180 15.43 3.16 1.73
C VAL A 180 14.92 1.75 2.01
N LEU A 181 13.99 1.24 1.19
CA LEU A 181 13.34 -0.07 1.33
C LEU A 181 13.96 -1.09 0.37
N ASP A 182 15.27 -1.27 0.49
CA ASP A 182 16.12 -2.13 -0.34
C ASP A 182 16.41 -3.50 0.27
N THR A 183 15.85 -3.81 1.44
CA THR A 183 16.01 -5.09 2.14
C THR A 183 14.65 -5.78 2.27
N ASP A 184 14.59 -7.08 1.97
CA ASP A 184 13.36 -7.87 2.03
C ASP A 184 13.09 -8.46 3.43
N MET A 185 11.97 -9.17 3.59
CA MET A 185 11.56 -9.77 4.87
C MET A 185 12.57 -10.78 5.44
N LEU A 186 13.42 -11.37 4.60
CA LEU A 186 14.44 -12.35 4.98
C LEU A 186 15.83 -11.71 5.10
N ASP A 187 15.89 -10.38 5.24
CA ASP A 187 17.10 -9.57 5.32
C ASP A 187 18.01 -9.67 4.07
N ASN A 188 17.46 -10.04 2.91
CA ASN A 188 18.22 -10.03 1.66
C ASN A 188 18.15 -8.67 0.97
N GLU A 189 19.26 -8.24 0.39
CA GLU A 189 19.31 -7.08 -0.50
C GLU A 189 18.46 -7.33 -1.75
N LYS A 190 17.56 -6.39 -2.04
CA LYS A 190 16.67 -6.41 -3.18
C LYS A 190 17.41 -5.91 -4.42
N PRO A 191 17.17 -6.49 -5.60
CA PRO A 191 17.61 -5.88 -6.84
C PRO A 191 16.86 -4.55 -7.08
N GLU A 192 17.46 -3.64 -7.86
CA GLU A 192 16.84 -2.36 -8.27
C GLU A 192 15.44 -2.55 -8.87
N LYS A 193 15.27 -3.62 -9.66
CA LYS A 193 13.97 -4.11 -10.16
C LYS A 193 13.82 -5.59 -9.81
N GLY A 194 12.84 -5.90 -8.95
CA GLY A 194 12.67 -7.23 -8.35
C GLY A 194 11.26 -7.79 -8.45
N PRO A 195 11.04 -9.02 -7.98
CA PRO A 195 9.68 -9.53 -7.80
C PRO A 195 8.90 -8.66 -6.79
N LEU A 196 7.58 -8.61 -6.95
CA LEU A 196 6.70 -7.95 -5.99
C LEU A 196 6.61 -8.74 -4.68
N GLY A 197 6.02 -8.11 -3.66
CA GLY A 197 5.78 -8.73 -2.38
C GLY A 197 6.99 -8.68 -1.42
N PRO A 198 6.91 -9.42 -0.31
CA PRO A 198 7.81 -9.25 0.83
C PRO A 198 9.14 -9.98 0.72
N ILE A 199 9.28 -10.90 -0.24
CA ILE A 199 10.41 -11.83 -0.32
C ILE A 199 10.95 -11.87 -1.76
N SER A 200 12.22 -11.53 -1.94
CA SER A 200 12.87 -11.44 -3.25
C SER A 200 13.05 -12.79 -3.95
N LEU A 201 12.89 -13.90 -3.21
CA LEU A 201 12.95 -15.26 -3.73
C LEU A 201 11.65 -15.72 -4.41
N LEU A 202 10.55 -14.97 -4.26
CA LEU A 202 9.28 -15.29 -4.91
C LEU A 202 9.42 -15.24 -6.44
N LYS A 203 8.90 -16.25 -7.11
CA LYS A 203 8.96 -16.41 -8.57
C LYS A 203 7.75 -17.17 -9.09
N LYS A 204 7.54 -17.16 -10.40
CA LYS A 204 6.51 -17.99 -11.05
C LYS A 204 6.64 -19.47 -10.68
N GLY A 205 5.53 -20.18 -10.70
CA GLY A 205 5.41 -21.57 -10.26
C GLY A 205 5.36 -21.69 -8.74
N LYS A 206 5.81 -22.84 -8.23
CA LYS A 206 5.69 -23.18 -6.81
C LYS A 206 6.77 -22.52 -5.96
N ASN A 207 6.36 -21.96 -4.84
CA ASN A 207 7.19 -21.37 -3.81
C ASN A 207 6.91 -22.08 -2.47
N TYR A 208 7.99 -22.41 -1.77
CA TYR A 208 7.97 -22.94 -0.40
C TYR A 208 9.17 -22.35 0.31
N ILE A 209 8.94 -21.34 1.15
CA ILE A 209 9.99 -20.47 1.68
C ILE A 209 9.85 -20.41 3.20
N LYS A 210 10.93 -20.70 3.92
CA LYS A 210 10.96 -20.53 5.39
C LYS A 210 10.86 -19.05 5.74
N VAL A 211 9.95 -18.71 6.65
CA VAL A 211 9.67 -17.34 7.12
C VAL A 211 9.83 -17.18 8.64
N TRP A 212 10.00 -18.28 9.37
CA TRP A 212 10.39 -18.31 10.78
C TRP A 212 11.15 -19.60 11.08
#